data_AF-A0A2R6AZW6-F1
#
_entry.id   AF-A0A2R6AZW6-F1
#
_cell.length_a   1.000
_cell.length_b   1.000
_cell.length_c   1.000
_cell.angle_alpha   90.00
_cell.angle_beta   90.00
_cell.angle_gamma   90.00
#
_symmetry.space_group_name_H-M   'P 1'
#
loop_
_entity.id
_entity.type
_entity.pdbx_description
1 polymer ?
#
loop_
_entity_poly.entity_id
_entity_poly.type
_entity_poly.pdbx_seq_one_letter_code
_entity_poly.pdbx_strand_id
1 'polypeptide(L)'
;MYLSQQSRSIVIRRPFLGYSNPKRKKRSGAKILRDILYIAGDGEKKTHILFGSNINPTILEKYLKLSLEHGLLVKTDKGYAATAKGKEFVKNYDLFQSLLESLDEVEKQIKTILS
;
A
#
# COMPACT_ATOMS: atom_id res chain seq x y z
N MET A 1 21.40 -42.64 -16.63
CA MET A 1 19.93 -42.66 -16.69
C MET A 1 19.42 -41.29 -16.24
N TYR A 2 19.15 -40.41 -17.19
CA TYR A 2 18.42 -39.13 -17.10
C TYR A 2 17.02 -39.39 -16.44
N LEU A 3 16.30 -38.52 -15.71
CA LEU A 3 16.03 -37.10 -15.86
C LEU A 3 15.31 -36.51 -14.61
N SER A 4 15.57 -35.22 -14.38
CA SER A 4 14.71 -34.16 -13.82
C SER A 4 14.16 -34.28 -12.39
N GLN A 5 14.87 -33.69 -11.41
CA GLN A 5 14.21 -32.92 -10.36
C GLN A 5 14.41 -31.43 -10.63
N GLN A 6 13.27 -30.75 -10.71
CA GLN A 6 13.09 -29.42 -11.29
C GLN A 6 13.86 -28.33 -10.53
N SER A 7 14.52 -27.49 -11.32
CA SER A 7 15.18 -26.26 -10.91
C SER A 7 14.21 -25.33 -10.16
N ARG A 8 14.31 -25.28 -8.84
CA ARG A 8 13.72 -24.20 -8.05
C ARG A 8 14.57 -22.95 -8.25
N SER A 9 14.11 -22.08 -9.14
CA SER A 9 14.63 -20.74 -9.37
C SER A 9 14.84 -20.01 -8.03
N ILE A 10 16.08 -19.62 -7.77
CA ILE A 10 16.53 -18.82 -6.64
C ILE A 10 15.88 -17.45 -6.75
N VAL A 11 14.80 -17.21 -6.00
CA VAL A 11 14.24 -15.86 -5.84
C VAL A 11 15.12 -15.15 -4.81
N ILE A 12 15.90 -14.18 -5.31
CA ILE A 12 16.81 -13.34 -4.54
C ILE A 12 16.04 -12.64 -3.41
N ARG A 13 16.22 -13.11 -2.18
CA ARG A 13 15.76 -12.43 -0.97
C ARG A 13 16.66 -11.21 -0.74
N ARG A 14 16.20 -10.02 -1.11
CA ARG A 14 16.88 -8.78 -0.69
C ARG A 14 16.71 -8.59 0.82
N PRO A 15 17.80 -8.33 1.58
CA PRO A 15 17.76 -8.35 3.03
C PRO A 15 17.04 -7.13 3.61
N PHE A 16 16.47 -7.36 4.79
CA PHE A 16 15.96 -6.38 5.74
C PHE A 16 17.04 -5.32 6.03
N LEU A 17 16.76 -4.05 5.70
CA LEU A 17 17.42 -2.92 6.35
C LEU A 17 16.35 -2.02 6.98
N GLY A 18 16.22 -2.15 8.30
CA GLY A 18 15.55 -1.16 9.13
C GLY A 18 16.40 0.10 9.21
N TYR A 19 15.88 1.19 8.65
CA TYR A 19 16.34 2.53 8.97
C TYR A 19 15.20 3.31 9.63
N SER A 20 15.40 3.64 10.90
CA SER A 20 14.76 4.78 11.55
C SER A 20 15.15 6.04 10.77
N ASN A 21 14.19 6.58 9.99
CA ASN A 21 14.40 7.79 9.18
C ASN A 21 13.68 8.98 9.83
N PRO A 22 14.32 10.16 9.92
CA PRO A 22 13.95 11.25 10.83
C PRO A 22 12.75 12.06 10.31
N LYS A 23 11.98 12.61 11.25
CA LYS A 23 10.75 13.42 11.05
C LYS A 23 9.80 12.89 9.96
N ARG A 24 9.30 11.66 10.13
CA ARG A 24 8.21 11.14 9.28
C ARG A 24 6.97 12.00 9.48
N LYS A 25 6.58 12.79 8.47
CA LYS A 25 5.23 13.38 8.37
C LYS A 25 4.24 12.24 8.63
N LYS A 26 3.45 12.35 9.70
CA LYS A 26 2.58 11.27 10.18
C LYS A 26 1.72 10.81 9.00
N ARG A 27 1.84 9.53 8.58
CA ARG A 27 1.00 8.99 7.51
C ARG A 27 -0.47 9.19 7.90
N SER A 28 -1.26 9.80 7.02
CA SER A 28 -2.70 9.92 7.23
C SER A 28 -3.34 8.54 7.17
N GLY A 29 -4.46 8.35 7.89
CA GLY A 29 -5.17 7.07 7.90
C GLY A 29 -5.61 6.63 6.50
N ALA A 30 -5.98 7.60 5.65
CA ALA A 30 -6.31 7.35 4.25
C ALA A 30 -5.11 6.80 3.45
N LYS A 31 -3.89 7.28 3.70
CA LYS A 31 -2.68 6.74 3.07
C LYS A 31 -2.41 5.29 3.48
N ILE A 32 -2.61 4.97 4.76
CA ILE A 32 -2.46 3.60 5.27
C ILE A 32 -3.47 2.66 4.60
N LEU A 33 -4.73 3.09 4.53
CA LEU A 33 -5.80 2.33 3.87
C LEU A 33 -5.49 2.11 2.38
N ARG A 34 -5.07 3.17 1.67
CA ARG A 34 -4.65 3.06 0.27
C ARG A 34 -3.50 2.07 0.09
N ASP A 35 -2.46 2.15 0.92
CA ASP A 35 -1.29 1.26 0.83
C ASP A 35 -1.70 -0.21 1.05
N ILE A 36 -2.57 -0.49 2.04
CA ILE A 36 -3.09 -1.84 2.28
C ILE A 36 -3.87 -2.36 1.07
N LEU A 37 -4.79 -1.56 0.52
CA LEU A 37 -5.62 -1.95 -0.62
C LEU A 37 -4.78 -2.14 -1.89
N TYR A 38 -3.78 -1.29 -2.10
CA TYR A 38 -2.85 -1.40 -3.21
C TYR A 38 -2.03 -2.69 -3.14
N ILE A 39 -1.49 -3.04 -1.97
CA ILE A 39 -0.71 -4.28 -1.78
C ILE A 39 -1.61 -5.52 -1.87
N ALA A 40 -2.84 -5.44 -1.36
CA ALA A 40 -3.78 -6.56 -1.41
C ALA A 40 -4.15 -6.96 -2.85
N GLY A 41 -4.25 -5.99 -3.77
CA GLY A 41 -4.40 -6.25 -5.21
C GLY A 41 -5.44 -7.33 -5.53
N ASP A 42 -5.01 -8.40 -6.22
CA ASP A 42 -5.84 -9.56 -6.57
C ASP A 42 -5.79 -10.72 -5.56
N GLY A 43 -5.07 -10.56 -4.44
CA GLY A 43 -4.98 -11.56 -3.38
C GLY A 43 -3.57 -11.72 -2.87
N GLU A 44 -3.31 -11.21 -1.67
CA GLU A 44 -2.00 -11.25 -1.03
C GLU A 44 -2.08 -11.68 0.43
N LYS A 45 -1.02 -12.29 0.95
CA LYS A 45 -0.98 -12.76 2.34
C LYS A 45 -0.88 -11.60 3.32
N LYS A 46 -1.45 -11.78 4.52
CA LYS A 46 -1.35 -10.82 5.65
C LYS A 46 0.11 -10.40 5.90
N THR A 47 1.05 -11.33 5.80
CA THR A 47 2.47 -11.08 5.99
C THR A 47 3.03 -10.12 4.94
N HIS A 48 2.69 -10.31 3.67
CA HIS A 48 3.13 -9.41 2.60
C HIS A 48 2.52 -8.00 2.76
N ILE A 49 1.23 -7.93 3.13
CA ILE A 49 0.56 -6.65 3.41
C ILE A 49 1.23 -5.93 4.59
N LEU A 50 1.58 -6.65 5.65
CA LEU A 50 2.27 -6.11 6.82
C LEU A 50 3.64 -5.52 6.44
N PHE A 51 4.47 -6.31 5.76
CA PHE A 51 5.81 -5.88 5.38
C PHE A 51 5.79 -4.77 4.32
N GLY A 52 4.86 -4.80 3.38
CA GLY A 52 4.74 -3.78 2.34
C GLY A 52 4.17 -2.45 2.86
N SER A 53 3.28 -2.48 3.84
CA SER A 53 2.65 -1.26 4.38
C SER A 53 3.51 -0.52 5.39
N ASN A 54 4.53 -1.18 5.98
CA ASN A 54 5.42 -0.60 6.99
C ASN A 54 4.64 -0.02 8.19
N ILE A 55 3.65 -0.79 8.69
CA ILE A 55 2.82 -0.45 9.85
C ILE A 55 2.93 -1.50 10.96
N ASN A 56 2.54 -1.13 12.18
CA ASN A 56 2.46 -2.06 13.31
C ASN A 56 1.37 -3.13 13.06
N PRO A 57 1.61 -4.42 13.37
CA PRO A 57 0.62 -5.50 13.28
C PRO A 57 -0.76 -5.17 13.89
N THR A 58 -0.80 -4.52 15.05
CA THR A 58 -2.06 -4.15 15.72
C THR A 58 -2.87 -3.13 14.90
N ILE A 59 -2.16 -2.19 14.25
CA ILE A 59 -2.78 -1.20 13.38
C ILE A 59 -3.29 -1.90 12.12
N LEU A 60 -2.48 -2.78 11.52
CA LEU A 60 -2.88 -3.54 10.34
C LEU A 60 -4.19 -4.31 10.59
N GLU A 61 -4.31 -5.00 11.71
CA GLU A 61 -5.52 -5.76 12.03
C GLU A 61 -6.76 -4.88 12.12
N LYS A 62 -6.64 -3.69 12.74
CA LYS A 62 -7.74 -2.73 12.80
C LYS A 62 -8.16 -2.29 11.40
N TYR A 63 -7.21 -1.97 10.52
CA TYR A 63 -7.52 -1.54 9.15
C TYR A 63 -8.04 -2.70 8.28
N LEU A 64 -7.54 -3.91 8.45
CA LEU A 64 -8.05 -5.09 7.75
C LEU A 64 -9.50 -5.37 8.15
N LYS A 65 -9.81 -5.30 9.45
CA LYS A 65 -11.18 -5.47 9.96
C LYS A 65 -12.13 -4.40 9.37
N LEU A 66 -11.75 -3.13 9.47
CA LEU A 66 -12.52 -2.03 8.86
C LEU A 66 -12.71 -2.21 7.34
N SER A 67 -11.65 -2.64 6.64
CA SER A 67 -11.71 -2.82 5.18
C SER A 67 -12.62 -3.98 4.78
N LEU A 68 -12.67 -5.05 5.59
CA LEU A 68 -13.62 -6.15 5.40
C LEU A 68 -15.05 -5.70 5.71
N GLU A 69 -15.27 -4.99 6.81
CA GLU A 69 -16.58 -4.47 7.22
C GLU A 69 -17.19 -3.51 6.17
N HIS A 70 -16.36 -2.67 5.55
CA HIS A 70 -16.81 -1.73 4.51
C HIS A 70 -16.81 -2.31 3.08
N GLY A 71 -16.46 -3.59 2.93
CA GLY A 71 -16.42 -4.29 1.65
C GLY A 71 -15.33 -3.80 0.68
N LEU A 72 -14.25 -3.22 1.21
CA LEU A 72 -13.07 -2.79 0.44
C LEU A 72 -12.10 -3.96 0.21
N LEU A 73 -12.06 -4.92 1.13
CA LEU A 73 -11.31 -6.17 1.03
C LEU A 73 -12.26 -7.36 1.07
N VAL A 74 -11.83 -8.46 0.47
CA VAL A 74 -12.43 -9.79 0.59
C VAL A 74 -11.35 -10.80 0.96
N LYS A 75 -11.71 -11.78 1.79
CA LYS A 75 -10.83 -12.88 2.13
C LYS A 75 -10.96 -13.97 1.06
N THR A 76 -9.83 -14.39 0.50
CA THR A 76 -9.74 -15.46 -0.52
C THR A 76 -8.79 -16.56 -0.04
N ASP A 77 -8.72 -17.68 -0.74
CA ASP A 77 -7.80 -18.78 -0.42
C ASP A 77 -6.33 -18.35 -0.46
N LYS A 78 -6.03 -17.29 -1.23
CA LYS A 78 -4.69 -16.70 -1.38
C LYS A 78 -4.37 -15.66 -0.31
N GLY A 79 -5.35 -15.20 0.47
CA GLY A 79 -5.19 -14.20 1.52
C GLY A 79 -6.27 -13.13 1.51
N TYR A 80 -5.88 -11.88 1.27
CA TYR A 80 -6.77 -10.72 1.19
C TYR A 80 -6.67 -10.10 -0.19
N ALA A 81 -7.81 -9.93 -0.86
CA ALA A 81 -7.91 -9.30 -2.18
C ALA A 81 -8.72 -8.01 -2.08
N ALA A 82 -8.35 -7.00 -2.87
CA ALA A 82 -9.12 -5.77 -3.00
C ALA A 82 -10.36 -6.01 -3.87
N THR A 83 -11.52 -5.57 -3.38
CA THR A 83 -12.76 -5.58 -4.16
C THR A 83 -12.72 -4.48 -5.23
N ALA A 84 -13.70 -4.48 -6.15
CA ALA A 84 -13.85 -3.39 -7.12
C ALA A 84 -13.89 -2.01 -6.44
N LYS A 85 -14.62 -1.91 -5.33
CA LYS A 85 -14.72 -0.70 -4.50
C LYS A 85 -13.37 -0.33 -3.86
N GLY A 86 -12.63 -1.33 -3.38
CA GLY A 86 -11.27 -1.13 -2.85
C GLY A 86 -10.29 -0.59 -3.90
N LYS A 87 -10.35 -1.12 -5.13
CA LYS A 87 -9.53 -0.64 -6.26
C LYS A 87 -9.92 0.77 -6.70
N GLU A 88 -11.21 1.08 -6.70
CA GLU A 88 -11.70 2.43 -6.99
C GLU A 88 -11.22 3.45 -5.93
N PHE A 89 -11.25 3.08 -4.65
CA PHE A 89 -10.71 3.91 -3.58
C PHE A 89 -9.23 4.25 -3.81
N VAL A 90 -8.42 3.27 -4.20
CA VAL A 90 -7.00 3.50 -4.50
C VAL A 90 -6.83 4.51 -5.64
N LYS A 91 -7.57 4.33 -6.75
CA LYS A 91 -7.54 5.26 -7.88
C LYS A 91 -7.95 6.68 -7.49
N ASN A 92 -9.05 6.81 -6.75
CA ASN A 92 -9.57 8.11 -6.31
C ASN A 92 -8.60 8.79 -5.35
N TYR A 93 -7.95 8.02 -4.47
CA TYR A 93 -6.95 8.56 -3.56
C TYR A 93 -5.71 9.07 -4.30
N ASP A 94 -5.21 8.31 -5.29
CA ASP A 94 -4.04 8.73 -6.06
C ASP A 94 -4.36 9.96 -6.92
N LEU A 95 -5.56 10.03 -7.52
CA LEU A 95 -6.04 11.24 -8.20
C LEU A 95 -6.10 12.44 -7.26
N PHE A 96 -6.66 12.25 -6.06
CA PHE A 96 -6.73 13.30 -5.04
C PHE A 96 -5.33 13.80 -4.63
N GLN A 97 -4.34 12.90 -4.51
CA GLN A 97 -2.96 13.29 -4.25
C GLN A 97 -2.34 14.11 -5.39
N SER A 98 -2.55 13.71 -6.65
CA SER A 98 -2.07 14.47 -7.80
C SER A 98 -2.70 15.87 -7.88
N LEU A 99 -4.00 16.00 -7.58
CA LEU A 99 -4.65 17.31 -7.51
C LEU A 99 -4.05 18.19 -6.42
N LEU A 100 -3.82 17.64 -5.22
CA LEU A 100 -3.19 18.39 -4.13
C LEU A 100 -1.77 18.88 -4.49
N GLU A 101 -1.02 18.06 -5.22
CA GLU A 101 0.33 18.44 -5.68
C GLU A 101 0.27 19.60 -6.68
N SER A 102 -0.67 19.56 -7.64
CA SER A 102 -0.87 20.67 -8.58
C SER A 102 -1.28 21.99 -7.88
N LEU A 103 -2.05 21.91 -6.79
CA LEU A 103 -2.42 23.10 -6.00
C LEU A 103 -1.21 23.71 -5.28
N ASP A 104 -0.32 22.87 -4.72
CA ASP A 104 0.91 23.32 -4.07
C ASP A 104 1.87 23.98 -5.08
N GLU A 105 1.91 23.49 -6.32
CA GLU A 105 2.65 24.12 -7.42
C GLU A 105 2.09 25.49 -7.79
N VAL A 106 0.77 25.62 -7.94
CA VAL A 106 0.11 26.90 -8.23
C VAL A 106 0.36 27.89 -7.09
N GLU A 107 0.27 27.47 -5.83
CA GLU A 107 0.56 28.32 -4.68
C GLU A 107 2.01 28.84 -4.70
N LYS A 108 2.97 27.99 -5.08
CA LYS A 108 4.37 28.40 -5.25
C LYS A 108 4.52 29.41 -6.39
N GLN A 109 3.88 29.19 -7.53
CA GLN A 109 3.92 30.13 -8.66
C GLN A 109 3.37 31.51 -8.27
N ILE A 110 2.24 31.56 -7.56
CA ILE A 110 1.64 32.80 -7.06
C ILE A 110 2.63 33.53 -6.13
N LYS A 111 3.26 32.80 -5.19
CA LYS A 111 4.27 33.37 -4.29
C LYS A 111 5.48 33.91 -5.04
N THR A 112 5.92 33.25 -6.10
CA THR A 112 7.03 33.73 -6.94
C THR A 112 6.66 34.99 -7.72
N ILE A 113 5.41 35.15 -8.15
CA ILE A 113 4.94 36.36 -8.86
C ILE A 113 4.76 37.55 -7.90
N LEU A 114 4.29 37.28 -6.68
CA LEU A 114 4.04 38.31 -5.66
C LEU A 114 5.31 38.71 -4.88
N SER A 115 6.43 38.02 -5.08
CA SER A 115 7.71 38.28 -4.43
C SER A 115 8.64 39.05 -5.35
#